data_AF-A0A7Y3AHC2-F1
#
_entry.id   AF-A0A7Y3AHC2-F1
#
_cell.length_a   1.000
_cell.length_b   1.000
_cell.length_c   1.000
_cell.angle_alpha   90.00
_cell.angle_beta   90.00
_cell.angle_gamma   90.00
#
_symmetry.space_group_name_H-M   'P 1'
#
loop_
_entity.id
_entity.type
_entity.pdbx_description
1 polymer ?
#
loop_
_entity_poly.entity_id
_entity_poly.type
_entity_poly.pdbx_seq_one_letter_code
_entity_poly.pdbx_strand_id
1 'polypeptide(L)'
;MINKQLHPIQQSAVDLLGEGFSVLPVYGYDSPDKPKAPAVPSWKQYQTNRMDSNKVAGLFRNGCSIAVIGGHVSGNLECIDFDNPPLFKPFMDILEEINAELAVKLVQRATPSGGFHLIYRCKSQIDRNLKLAESKDGHTWIETRGEGGYFLTTPSPGYTTIKHDLKDTPVIIERERVLLLSLARSLSGQPNKATTDNSAHSSDGSRPGDVFNRRHTHDIPVMLESNGWINTERISAGGQHWTRPGKQRGTSGTLKNGCLYVFSTNTDIPPGPHDAFGIYTYLMHGGDFAAAGRDLAAKGYGENSSATDFSNVNQEDDDWPDPLPIGAELPNVEPITREMIPEPFRDWVMDAADRMQIPVDFIIAPLLVVCGSTVGTSCRIRPKQKDDWSVVPNLWGGIVGPPSMLKTPALTEAVNKTLGRLEVAAREEHEEAINDYEADAMLRAAKEKAIKADIEKTAKDQRQGRMTSKSLDELAEEYKKLKAYEVPTERRYKTNDSS
;
A
#
# COMPACT_ATOMS: atom_id res chain seq x y z
N MET A 1 -11.72 -0.70 -49.13
CA MET A 1 -11.83 0.46 -48.23
C MET A 1 -10.48 1.15 -48.23
N ILE A 2 -10.44 2.46 -48.48
CA ILE A 2 -9.19 3.21 -48.60
C ILE A 2 -8.49 3.17 -47.24
N ASN A 3 -7.31 2.56 -47.22
CA ASN A 3 -6.45 2.44 -46.04
C ASN A 3 -5.89 3.84 -45.75
N LYS A 4 -6.66 4.65 -44.98
CA LYS A 4 -6.27 6.01 -44.65
C LYS A 4 -5.09 5.92 -43.70
N GLN A 5 -3.90 6.24 -44.19
CA GLN A 5 -2.66 6.22 -43.41
C GLN A 5 -2.85 7.09 -42.15
N LEU A 6 -2.63 6.49 -40.98
CA LEU A 6 -2.75 7.19 -39.71
C LEU A 6 -1.68 8.28 -39.60
N HIS A 7 -2.06 9.42 -39.02
CA HIS A 7 -1.08 10.45 -38.67
C HIS A 7 -0.07 9.89 -37.65
N PRO A 8 1.22 10.30 -37.63
CA PRO A 8 2.22 9.74 -36.73
C PRO A 8 1.80 9.66 -35.25
N ILE A 9 1.11 10.69 -34.73
CA ILE A 9 0.60 10.67 -33.35
C ILE A 9 -0.54 9.67 -33.13
N GLN A 10 -1.38 9.45 -34.14
CA GLN A 10 -2.44 8.45 -34.10
C GLN A 10 -1.84 7.04 -34.12
N GLN A 11 -0.81 6.83 -34.96
CA GLN A 11 -0.06 5.58 -34.96
C GLN A 11 0.57 5.32 -33.58
N SER A 12 1.24 6.33 -33.00
CA SER A 12 1.83 6.21 -31.67
C SER A 12 0.80 5.92 -30.58
N ALA A 13 -0.40 6.50 -30.66
CA ALA A 13 -1.49 6.20 -29.74
C ALA A 13 -1.97 4.75 -29.86
N VAL A 14 -2.10 4.21 -31.09
CA VAL A 14 -2.43 2.80 -31.32
C VAL A 14 -1.35 1.87 -30.78
N ASP A 15 -0.08 2.20 -31.02
CA ASP A 15 1.05 1.39 -30.57
C ASP A 15 1.09 1.34 -29.03
N LEU A 16 0.95 2.48 -28.35
CA LEU A 16 0.90 2.53 -26.88
C LEU A 16 -0.31 1.78 -26.29
N LEU A 17 -1.47 1.82 -26.94
CA LEU A 17 -2.62 1.00 -26.54
C LEU A 17 -2.30 -0.50 -26.65
N GLY A 18 -1.58 -0.90 -27.71
CA GLY A 18 -1.10 -2.27 -27.92
C GLY A 18 -0.12 -2.74 -26.84
N GLU A 19 0.76 -1.84 -26.38
CA GLU A 19 1.70 -2.06 -25.27
C GLU A 19 1.04 -1.95 -23.88
N GLY A 20 -0.29 -1.84 -23.86
CA GLY A 20 -1.09 -1.90 -22.64
C GLY A 20 -1.17 -0.59 -21.84
N PHE A 21 -0.82 0.54 -22.43
CA PHE A 21 -1.02 1.87 -21.83
C PHE A 21 -2.44 2.39 -22.10
N SER A 22 -2.98 3.21 -21.19
CA SER A 22 -4.16 4.03 -21.45
C SER A 22 -3.72 5.42 -21.93
N VAL A 23 -4.15 5.80 -23.14
CA VAL A 23 -3.74 7.06 -23.79
C VAL A 23 -4.87 8.09 -23.80
N LEU A 24 -4.50 9.36 -23.78
CA LEU A 24 -5.41 10.50 -23.76
C LEU A 24 -4.93 11.59 -24.74
N PRO A 25 -5.74 12.01 -25.73
CA PRO A 25 -5.41 13.19 -26.51
C PRO A 25 -5.56 14.44 -25.64
N VAL A 26 -4.56 15.31 -25.69
CA VAL A 26 -4.52 16.56 -24.94
C VAL A 26 -4.18 17.71 -25.88
N TYR A 27 -4.58 18.93 -25.54
CA TYR A 27 -4.16 20.11 -26.29
C TYR A 27 -2.65 20.33 -26.16
N GLY A 28 -2.00 20.78 -27.24
CA GLY A 28 -0.58 21.12 -27.27
C GLY A 28 -0.20 22.26 -26.33
N TYR A 29 1.11 22.46 -26.13
CA TYR A 29 1.66 23.55 -25.31
C TYR A 29 1.39 24.94 -25.91
N ASP A 30 1.25 24.99 -27.23
CA ASP A 30 0.95 26.14 -28.05
C ASP A 30 -0.55 26.50 -28.04
N SER A 31 -1.41 25.71 -27.39
CA SER A 31 -2.82 26.04 -27.23
C SER A 31 -3.00 27.23 -26.27
N PRO A 32 -3.54 28.37 -26.73
CA PRO A 32 -3.59 29.60 -25.94
C PRO A 32 -4.57 29.53 -24.75
N ASP A 33 -5.62 28.71 -24.85
CA ASP A 33 -6.70 28.71 -23.86
C ASP A 33 -6.63 27.54 -22.86
N LYS A 34 -6.06 26.38 -23.26
CA LYS A 34 -6.15 25.12 -22.49
C LYS A 34 -4.93 24.20 -22.66
N PRO A 35 -3.69 24.67 -22.45
CA PRO A 35 -2.51 23.84 -22.66
C PRO A 35 -2.55 22.58 -21.79
N LYS A 36 -2.22 21.42 -22.38
CA LYS A 36 -2.21 20.08 -21.73
C LYS A 36 -3.55 19.57 -21.19
N ALA A 37 -4.65 20.29 -21.38
CA ALA A 37 -5.95 19.81 -20.94
C ALA A 37 -6.44 18.68 -21.87
N PRO A 38 -7.28 17.75 -21.39
CA PRO A 38 -7.87 16.70 -22.22
C PRO A 38 -8.64 17.30 -23.40
N ALA A 39 -8.31 16.86 -24.62
CA ALA A 39 -8.95 17.30 -25.85
C ALA A 39 -10.24 16.53 -26.17
N VAL A 40 -10.91 16.03 -25.12
CA VAL A 40 -12.15 15.24 -25.18
C VAL A 40 -13.16 15.76 -24.15
N PRO A 41 -14.47 15.67 -24.41
CA PRO A 41 -15.50 16.18 -23.49
C PRO A 41 -15.49 15.50 -22.12
N SER A 42 -15.13 14.21 -22.07
CA SER A 42 -14.99 13.44 -20.84
C SER A 42 -13.82 12.47 -20.98
N TRP A 43 -12.92 12.49 -19.99
CA TRP A 43 -11.74 11.64 -19.96
C TRP A 43 -11.69 10.69 -18.76
N LYS A 44 -12.51 10.92 -17.72
CA LYS A 44 -12.51 10.13 -16.48
C LYS A 44 -12.71 8.64 -16.74
N GLN A 45 -13.50 8.28 -17.75
CA GLN A 45 -13.70 6.88 -18.16
C GLN A 45 -12.38 6.18 -18.54
N TYR A 46 -11.38 6.93 -19.04
CA TYR A 46 -10.08 6.39 -19.44
C TYR A 46 -9.13 6.13 -18.27
N GLN A 47 -9.51 6.54 -17.05
CA GLN A 47 -8.82 6.16 -15.82
C GLN A 47 -9.11 4.71 -15.42
N THR A 48 -10.19 4.11 -15.92
CA THR A 48 -10.56 2.72 -15.62
C THR A 48 -10.67 1.84 -16.86
N ASN A 49 -10.98 2.42 -18.03
CA ASN A 49 -11.16 1.68 -19.28
C ASN A 49 -10.27 2.25 -20.39
N ARG A 50 -9.36 1.46 -20.96
CA ARG A 50 -8.52 1.91 -22.07
C ARG A 50 -9.36 2.28 -23.30
N MET A 51 -8.90 3.29 -24.04
CA MET A 51 -9.52 3.69 -25.30
C MET A 51 -9.48 2.54 -26.32
N ASP A 52 -10.58 2.30 -27.02
CA ASP A 52 -10.61 1.40 -28.19
C ASP A 52 -9.74 1.99 -29.30
N SER A 53 -8.80 1.21 -29.84
CA SER A 53 -7.87 1.64 -30.90
C SER A 53 -8.61 2.15 -32.15
N ASN A 54 -9.81 1.63 -32.44
CA ASN A 54 -10.65 2.11 -33.54
C ASN A 54 -11.14 3.55 -33.36
N LYS A 55 -11.20 4.06 -32.12
CA LYS A 55 -11.62 5.43 -31.82
C LYS A 55 -10.48 6.44 -31.92
N VAL A 56 -9.22 5.99 -32.00
CA VAL A 56 -8.04 6.87 -32.01
C VAL A 56 -8.11 7.89 -33.15
N ALA A 57 -8.41 7.45 -34.38
CA ALA A 57 -8.46 8.35 -35.54
C ALA A 57 -9.49 9.48 -35.41
N GLY A 58 -10.59 9.26 -34.68
CA GLY A 58 -11.64 10.26 -34.45
C GLY A 58 -11.37 11.19 -33.26
N LEU A 59 -10.57 10.75 -32.29
CA LEU A 59 -10.29 11.46 -31.03
C LEU A 59 -8.95 12.21 -31.06
N PHE A 60 -7.91 11.65 -31.66
CA PHE A 60 -6.62 12.32 -31.89
C PHE A 60 -6.69 13.16 -33.17
N ARG A 61 -7.28 14.35 -33.05
CA ARG A 61 -7.41 15.32 -34.15
C ARG A 61 -6.12 16.12 -34.36
N ASN A 62 -6.03 16.83 -35.49
CA ASN A 62 -4.86 17.63 -35.84
C ASN A 62 -4.49 18.61 -34.71
N GLY A 63 -3.20 18.64 -34.34
CA GLY A 63 -2.66 19.50 -33.28
C GLY A 63 -2.80 18.94 -31.85
N CYS A 64 -3.37 17.75 -31.66
CA CYS A 64 -3.34 17.11 -30.35
C CYS A 64 -1.92 16.62 -30.01
N SER A 65 -1.60 16.67 -28.73
CA SER A 65 -0.50 15.94 -28.09
C SER A 65 -1.04 14.64 -27.47
N ILE A 66 -0.13 13.77 -27.03
CA ILE A 66 -0.45 12.50 -26.39
C ILE A 66 -0.01 12.49 -24.92
N ALA A 67 -0.96 12.14 -24.06
CA ALA A 67 -0.71 11.82 -22.67
C ALA A 67 -0.98 10.34 -22.40
N VAL A 68 -0.34 9.82 -21.37
CA VAL A 68 -0.57 8.48 -20.82
C VAL A 68 -1.13 8.63 -19.42
N ILE A 69 -2.16 7.85 -19.11
CA ILE A 69 -2.83 7.83 -17.81
C ILE A 69 -2.09 6.84 -16.91
N GLY A 70 -1.68 7.29 -15.73
CA GLY A 70 -1.06 6.47 -14.69
C GLY A 70 -2.08 5.58 -13.96
N GLY A 71 -1.59 4.67 -13.14
CA GLY A 71 -2.41 3.77 -12.35
C GLY A 71 -2.64 2.39 -12.97
N HIS A 72 -3.58 1.67 -12.37
CA HIS A 72 -3.95 0.30 -12.70
C HIS A 72 -4.33 0.11 -14.18
N VAL A 73 -5.01 1.10 -14.78
CA VAL A 73 -5.43 1.06 -16.20
C VAL A 73 -4.26 0.94 -17.18
N SER A 74 -3.07 1.39 -16.75
CA SER A 74 -1.81 1.25 -17.47
C SER A 74 -0.86 0.32 -16.71
N GLY A 75 -1.37 -0.72 -16.03
CA GLY A 75 -0.61 -1.70 -15.28
C GLY A 75 0.28 -1.11 -14.19
N ASN A 76 -0.33 -0.33 -13.30
CA ASN A 76 0.31 0.35 -12.16
C ASN A 76 1.46 1.29 -12.58
N LEU A 77 1.27 1.99 -13.70
CA LEU A 77 2.22 2.98 -14.19
C LEU A 77 2.26 4.21 -13.30
N GLU A 78 3.46 4.66 -12.93
CA GLU A 78 3.67 5.90 -12.19
C GLU A 78 4.79 6.70 -12.85
N CYS A 79 4.63 8.01 -12.87
CA CYS A 79 5.66 8.94 -13.30
C CYS A 79 6.00 9.88 -12.16
N ILE A 80 7.27 10.00 -11.80
CA ILE A 80 7.77 11.07 -10.93
C ILE A 80 8.13 12.26 -11.83
N ASP A 81 7.39 13.35 -11.65
CA ASP A 81 7.49 14.60 -12.39
C ASP A 81 8.39 15.57 -11.62
N PHE A 82 9.53 15.94 -12.21
CA PHE A 82 10.51 16.87 -11.64
C PHE A 82 10.36 18.23 -12.31
N ASP A 83 9.62 19.12 -11.66
CA ASP A 83 9.39 20.49 -12.12
C ASP A 83 10.54 21.44 -11.78
N ASN A 84 11.42 21.07 -10.83
CA ASN A 84 12.63 21.82 -10.47
C ASN A 84 13.89 21.12 -11.03
N PRO A 85 14.39 21.50 -12.22
CA PRO A 85 15.42 20.74 -12.94
C PRO A 85 16.73 20.51 -12.15
N PRO A 86 17.26 21.48 -11.37
CA PRO A 86 18.42 21.27 -10.51
C PRO A 86 18.33 20.08 -9.54
N LEU A 87 17.14 19.56 -9.23
CA LEU A 87 16.98 18.43 -8.29
C LEU A 87 17.16 17.06 -8.94
N PHE A 88 17.03 16.95 -10.27
CA PHE A 88 17.05 15.67 -10.96
C PHE A 88 18.42 14.97 -10.89
N LYS A 89 19.51 15.70 -11.09
CA LYS A 89 20.87 15.14 -10.99
C LYS A 89 21.20 14.67 -9.56
N PRO A 90 21.03 15.49 -8.50
CA PRO A 90 21.19 15.02 -7.13
C PRO A 90 20.36 13.78 -6.80
N PHE A 91 19.10 13.72 -7.27
CA PHE A 91 18.26 12.53 -7.11
C PHE A 91 18.92 11.30 -7.75
N MET A 92 19.32 11.38 -9.02
CA MET A 92 19.91 10.25 -9.74
C MET A 92 21.26 9.83 -9.15
N ASP A 93 22.11 10.78 -8.74
CA ASP A 93 23.41 10.50 -8.13
C ASP A 93 23.25 9.72 -6.80
N ILE A 94 22.27 10.10 -5.96
CA ILE A 94 21.98 9.38 -4.71
C ILE A 94 21.35 8.01 -5.00
N LEU A 95 20.43 7.93 -5.97
CA LEU A 95 19.80 6.67 -6.36
C LEU A 95 20.84 5.67 -6.88
N GLU A 96 21.80 6.11 -7.70
CA GLU A 96 22.86 5.26 -8.24
C GLU A 96 23.79 4.73 -7.13
N GLU A 97 24.10 5.55 -6.13
CA GLU A 97 24.87 5.11 -4.96
C GLU A 97 24.14 4.04 -4.14
N ILE A 98 22.82 4.17 -3.97
CA ILE A 98 22.02 3.27 -3.13
C ILE A 98 21.64 2.00 -3.88
N ASN A 99 21.23 2.13 -5.15
CA ASN A 99 20.72 1.07 -6.00
C ASN A 99 20.98 1.39 -7.49
N ALA A 100 22.22 1.15 -7.93
CA ALA A 100 22.64 1.36 -9.32
C ALA A 100 21.78 0.60 -10.34
N GLU A 101 21.35 -0.63 -10.03
CA GLU A 101 20.49 -1.43 -10.92
C GLU A 101 19.15 -0.73 -11.17
N LEU A 102 18.53 -0.20 -10.11
CA LEU A 102 17.30 0.59 -10.21
C LEU A 102 17.53 1.88 -10.99
N ALA A 103 18.60 2.63 -10.71
CA ALA A 103 18.95 3.84 -11.47
C ALA A 103 19.11 3.55 -12.97
N VAL A 104 19.63 2.37 -13.32
CA VAL A 104 19.86 1.99 -14.71
C VAL A 104 18.57 1.69 -15.46
N LYS A 105 17.58 1.03 -14.84
CA LYS A 105 16.39 0.53 -15.55
C LYS A 105 15.27 1.56 -15.77
N LEU A 106 15.24 2.68 -15.04
CA LEU A 106 14.13 3.64 -15.11
C LEU A 106 14.07 4.41 -16.44
N VAL A 107 12.86 4.58 -16.98
CA VAL A 107 12.61 5.37 -18.18
C VAL A 107 12.72 6.86 -17.84
N GLN A 108 13.43 7.63 -18.67
CA GLN A 108 13.67 9.06 -18.43
C GLN A 108 13.27 9.91 -19.63
N ARG A 109 12.56 11.00 -19.38
CA ARG A 109 12.19 12.01 -20.40
C ARG A 109 12.58 13.40 -19.94
N ALA A 110 13.00 14.26 -20.87
CA ALA A 110 13.03 15.70 -20.63
C ALA A 110 11.67 16.30 -20.99
N THR A 111 11.23 17.31 -20.24
CA THR A 111 9.98 18.02 -20.49
C THR A 111 10.23 19.37 -21.17
N PRO A 112 9.22 19.94 -21.86
CA PRO A 112 9.36 21.23 -22.55
C PRO A 112 9.73 22.41 -21.65
N SER A 113 9.42 22.35 -20.35
CA SER A 113 9.77 23.39 -19.36
C SER A 113 11.18 23.23 -18.80
N GLY A 114 11.94 22.25 -19.27
CA GLY A 114 13.28 21.91 -18.77
C GLY A 114 13.28 20.93 -17.59
N GLY A 115 12.11 20.46 -17.16
CA GLY A 115 11.96 19.42 -16.13
C GLY A 115 12.22 18.01 -16.65
N PHE A 116 11.95 17.02 -15.81
CA PHE A 116 12.20 15.61 -16.13
C PHE A 116 11.07 14.70 -15.67
N HIS A 117 10.79 13.65 -16.44
CA HIS A 117 9.94 12.55 -16.01
C HIS A 117 10.80 11.31 -15.75
N LEU A 118 10.52 10.61 -14.65
CA LEU A 118 11.09 9.31 -14.30
C LEU A 118 9.95 8.30 -14.18
N ILE A 119 9.91 7.29 -15.06
CA ILE A 119 8.72 6.48 -15.31
C ILE A 119 9.01 4.99 -15.03
N TYR A 120 8.06 4.34 -14.35
CA TYR A 120 8.10 2.91 -13.99
C TYR A 120 6.68 2.35 -13.80
N ARG A 121 6.57 1.01 -13.75
CA ARG A 121 5.38 0.30 -13.26
C ARG A 121 5.67 -0.33 -11.91
N CYS A 122 4.70 -0.41 -11.01
CA CYS A 122 4.85 -1.08 -9.71
C CYS A 122 4.12 -2.43 -9.68
N LYS A 123 4.70 -3.47 -9.05
CA LYS A 123 3.99 -4.74 -8.84
C LYS A 123 2.77 -4.59 -7.92
N SER A 124 2.87 -3.73 -6.91
CA SER A 124 1.78 -3.43 -5.97
C SER A 124 0.93 -2.26 -6.49
N GLN A 125 -0.28 -2.12 -5.93
CA GLN A 125 -1.11 -0.94 -6.17
C GLN A 125 -0.37 0.34 -5.79
N ILE A 126 -0.61 1.41 -6.55
CA ILE A 126 -0.01 2.73 -6.32
C ILE A 126 -1.06 3.74 -5.88
N ASP A 127 -0.58 4.80 -5.24
CA ASP A 127 -1.41 5.92 -4.81
C ASP A 127 -1.90 6.76 -5.99
N ARG A 128 -2.83 7.68 -5.70
CA ARG A 128 -3.11 8.83 -6.57
C ARG A 128 -1.89 9.76 -6.62
N ASN A 129 -2.00 10.87 -7.34
CA ASN A 129 -0.93 11.87 -7.41
C ASN A 129 -0.49 12.31 -5.99
N LEU A 130 0.81 12.17 -5.71
CA LEU A 130 1.43 12.56 -4.45
C LEU A 130 2.35 13.75 -4.68
N LYS A 131 2.30 14.75 -3.78
CA LYS A 131 3.35 15.76 -3.70
C LYS A 131 4.52 15.19 -2.89
N LEU A 132 5.72 15.23 -3.46
CA LEU A 132 6.91 14.64 -2.84
C LEU A 132 7.88 15.69 -2.33
N ALA A 133 8.11 16.77 -3.08
CA ALA A 133 8.99 17.86 -2.66
C ALA A 133 8.37 19.20 -2.99
N GLU A 134 8.49 20.17 -2.08
CA GLU A 134 7.96 21.52 -2.25
C GLU A 134 8.99 22.57 -1.83
N SER A 135 8.89 23.75 -2.42
CA SER A 135 9.65 24.93 -2.02
C SER A 135 9.22 25.42 -0.64
N LYS A 136 10.02 26.33 -0.06
CA LYS A 136 9.62 27.00 1.19
C LYS A 136 8.29 27.75 1.06
N ASP A 137 7.99 28.24 -0.14
CA ASP A 137 6.79 29.02 -0.43
C ASP A 137 5.59 28.12 -0.85
N GLY A 138 5.73 26.79 -0.77
CA GLY A 138 4.66 25.83 -1.09
C GLY A 138 4.51 25.49 -2.57
N HIS A 139 5.47 25.87 -3.41
CA HIS A 139 5.48 25.47 -4.82
C HIS A 139 5.99 24.04 -4.96
N THR A 140 5.24 23.16 -5.64
CA THR A 140 5.62 21.76 -5.82
C THR A 140 6.80 21.63 -6.79
N TRP A 141 7.86 20.95 -6.36
CA TRP A 141 9.08 20.69 -7.14
C TRP A 141 9.13 19.28 -7.71
N ILE A 142 8.59 18.31 -6.96
CA ILE A 142 8.53 16.91 -7.37
C ILE A 142 7.16 16.35 -6.97
N GLU A 143 6.44 15.74 -7.90
CA GLU A 143 5.17 15.06 -7.66
C GLU A 143 5.06 13.74 -8.44
N THR A 144 4.12 12.88 -8.07
CA THR A 144 3.77 11.71 -8.87
C THR A 144 2.54 11.97 -9.74
N ARG A 145 2.54 11.33 -10.90
CA ARG A 145 1.35 11.08 -11.73
C ARG A 145 1.02 9.60 -11.58
N GLY A 146 0.19 9.30 -10.58
CA GLY A 146 -0.20 7.95 -10.17
C GLY A 146 -1.61 7.58 -10.63
N GLU A 147 -2.37 6.88 -9.78
CA GLU A 147 -3.73 6.44 -10.06
C GLU A 147 -4.65 7.60 -10.48
N GLY A 148 -5.21 7.51 -11.68
CA GLY A 148 -6.10 8.53 -12.26
C GLY A 148 -5.40 9.81 -12.73
N GLY A 149 -4.09 9.96 -12.51
CA GLY A 149 -3.27 11.03 -13.06
C GLY A 149 -2.85 10.77 -14.52
N TYR A 150 -2.37 11.78 -15.22
CA TYR A 150 -1.76 11.59 -16.54
C TYR A 150 -0.53 12.47 -16.71
N PHE A 151 0.36 12.08 -17.63
CA PHE A 151 1.52 12.87 -18.04
C PHE A 151 1.70 12.80 -19.56
N LEU A 152 2.24 13.87 -20.14
CA LEU A 152 2.61 13.89 -21.55
C LEU A 152 3.97 13.23 -21.74
N THR A 153 4.18 12.66 -22.93
CA THR A 153 5.42 11.97 -23.28
C THR A 153 5.64 12.03 -24.79
N THR A 154 6.79 11.54 -25.25
CA THR A 154 7.11 11.38 -26.66
C THR A 154 6.02 10.55 -27.37
N PRO A 155 5.58 10.93 -28.59
CA PRO A 155 6.12 11.98 -29.46
C PRO A 155 5.46 13.37 -29.31
N SER A 156 4.83 13.70 -28.17
CA SER A 156 4.31 15.06 -27.95
C SER A 156 5.41 16.11 -28.12
N PRO A 157 5.14 17.25 -28.79
CA PRO A 157 6.14 18.29 -29.03
C PRO A 157 6.87 18.74 -27.75
N GLY A 158 8.20 18.83 -27.85
CA GLY A 158 9.09 19.28 -26.78
C GLY A 158 9.45 18.24 -25.71
N TYR A 159 8.86 17.04 -25.73
CA TYR A 159 9.33 15.93 -24.90
C TYR A 159 10.42 15.15 -25.64
N THR A 160 11.49 14.79 -24.94
CA THR A 160 12.59 14.00 -25.53
C THR A 160 12.94 12.78 -24.68
N THR A 161 13.31 11.69 -25.36
CA THR A 161 13.81 10.47 -24.73
C THR A 161 15.24 10.68 -24.25
N ILE A 162 15.46 10.56 -22.94
CA ILE A 162 16.80 10.53 -22.34
C ILE A 162 17.27 9.08 -22.22
N LYS A 163 16.42 8.21 -21.65
CA LYS A 163 16.76 6.81 -21.38
C LYS A 163 15.55 5.91 -21.56
N HIS A 164 15.76 4.78 -22.24
CA HIS A 164 14.80 3.71 -22.56
C HIS A 164 13.55 4.18 -23.32
N ASP A 165 12.94 3.31 -24.12
CA ASP A 165 11.64 3.62 -24.71
C ASP A 165 10.54 3.49 -23.64
N LEU A 166 9.38 4.12 -23.87
CA LEU A 166 8.26 4.01 -22.93
C LEU A 166 7.70 2.59 -22.91
N LYS A 167 7.72 1.88 -24.05
CA LYS A 167 7.31 0.46 -24.08
C LYS A 167 8.20 -0.43 -23.21
N ASP A 168 9.45 -0.01 -22.98
CA ASP A 168 10.43 -0.72 -22.14
C ASP A 168 10.31 -0.32 -20.67
N THR A 169 9.16 0.20 -20.23
CA THR A 169 8.95 0.66 -18.85
C THR A 169 9.19 -0.50 -17.86
N PRO A 170 10.13 -0.37 -16.92
CA PRO A 170 10.44 -1.45 -15.99
C PRO A 170 9.31 -1.66 -14.99
N VAL A 171 9.10 -2.92 -14.60
CA VAL A 171 8.25 -3.27 -13.44
C VAL A 171 9.13 -3.38 -12.20
N ILE A 172 8.91 -2.49 -11.23
CA ILE A 172 9.62 -2.42 -9.96
C ILE A 172 8.76 -3.01 -8.84
N ILE A 173 9.42 -3.42 -7.75
CA ILE A 173 8.74 -3.90 -6.55
C ILE A 173 8.49 -2.75 -5.56
N GLU A 174 7.57 -2.96 -4.62
CA GLU A 174 7.14 -1.94 -3.66
C GLU A 174 8.30 -1.29 -2.90
N ARG A 175 9.29 -2.08 -2.44
CA ARG A 175 10.48 -1.53 -1.75
C ARG A 175 11.28 -0.55 -2.62
N GLU A 176 11.34 -0.78 -3.94
CA GLU A 176 12.03 0.11 -4.87
C GLU A 176 11.22 1.39 -5.08
N ARG A 177 9.89 1.28 -5.14
CA ARG A 177 8.99 2.45 -5.16
C ARG A 177 9.16 3.30 -3.90
N VAL A 178 9.12 2.70 -2.72
CA VAL A 178 9.30 3.39 -1.43
C VAL A 178 10.64 4.13 -1.39
N LEU A 179 11.72 3.52 -1.90
CA LEU A 179 13.03 4.16 -2.04
C LEU A 179 12.94 5.43 -2.92
N LEU A 180 12.37 5.32 -4.12
CA LEU A 180 12.24 6.47 -5.04
C LEU A 180 11.44 7.63 -4.41
N LEU A 181 10.30 7.32 -3.78
CA LEU A 181 9.47 8.34 -3.15
C LEU A 181 10.14 8.98 -1.94
N SER A 182 10.84 8.18 -1.12
CA SER A 182 11.56 8.68 0.06
C SER A 182 12.73 9.57 -0.35
N LEU A 183 13.44 9.21 -1.42
CA LEU A 183 14.52 10.00 -1.97
C LEU A 183 14.02 11.34 -2.52
N ALA A 184 12.93 11.32 -3.29
CA ALA A 184 12.30 12.55 -3.79
C ALA A 184 11.90 13.46 -2.62
N ARG A 185 11.30 12.91 -1.57
CA ARG A 185 10.95 13.63 -0.34
C ARG A 185 12.15 14.27 0.34
N SER A 186 13.30 13.59 0.39
CA SER A 186 14.53 14.15 0.99
C SER A 186 15.01 15.44 0.31
N LEU A 187 14.61 15.69 -0.94
CA LEU A 187 14.98 16.89 -1.70
C LEU A 187 14.06 18.10 -1.44
N SER A 188 13.02 17.95 -0.62
CA SER A 188 12.11 19.06 -0.25
C SER A 188 12.84 20.23 0.42
N GLY A 189 12.30 21.44 0.20
CA GLY A 189 12.75 22.69 0.80
C GLY A 189 12.13 22.97 2.18
N GLN A 190 11.03 22.27 2.50
CA GLN A 190 10.38 22.27 3.81
C GLN A 190 10.67 20.95 4.56
N PRO A 191 10.66 20.94 5.90
CA PRO A 191 10.63 19.68 6.64
C PRO A 191 9.34 18.95 6.25
N ASN A 192 9.48 17.74 5.69
CA ASN A 192 8.30 16.93 5.41
C ASN A 192 7.63 16.60 6.74
N LYS A 193 6.31 16.79 6.82
CA LYS A 193 5.52 16.17 7.89
C LYS A 193 5.71 14.67 7.72
N ALA A 194 6.43 14.03 8.65
CA ALA A 194 6.53 12.58 8.69
C ALA A 194 5.11 12.03 8.55
N THR A 195 4.90 11.13 7.59
CA THR A 195 3.59 10.57 7.26
C THR A 195 3.05 9.82 8.48
N THR A 196 2.28 10.52 9.30
CA THR A 196 1.32 9.93 10.22
C THR A 196 -0.01 9.93 9.50
N ASP A 197 -0.22 8.93 8.65
CA ASP A 197 -1.59 8.52 8.33
C ASP A 197 -2.19 8.00 9.64
N ASN A 198 -3.22 8.72 10.11
CA ASN A 198 -3.97 8.61 11.37
C ASN A 198 -3.61 9.62 12.48
N SER A 199 -4.00 10.89 12.27
CA SER A 199 -4.93 11.61 13.15
C SER A 199 -5.01 13.08 12.73
N ALA A 200 -5.97 13.37 11.85
CA ALA A 200 -6.56 14.71 11.75
C ALA A 200 -7.43 14.96 12.99
N HIS A 201 -6.81 15.01 14.16
CA HIS A 201 -7.33 15.71 15.33
C HIS A 201 -6.27 16.76 15.66
N SER A 202 -6.63 18.01 15.46
CA SER A 202 -5.85 19.18 15.84
C SER A 202 -5.66 19.18 17.36
N SER A 203 -4.68 18.45 17.86
CA SER A 203 -4.14 18.68 19.19
C SER A 203 -3.22 19.90 19.14
N ASP A 204 -3.27 20.74 20.16
CA ASP A 204 -2.53 22.00 20.35
C ASP A 204 -0.99 21.83 20.48
N GLY A 205 -0.42 20.80 19.84
CA GLY A 205 0.98 20.42 19.99
C GLY A 205 1.35 19.96 21.41
N SER A 206 0.37 19.61 22.23
CA SER A 206 0.54 19.26 23.65
C SER A 206 0.77 17.77 23.90
N ARG A 207 0.72 16.91 22.87
CA ARG A 207 1.00 15.47 23.03
C ARG A 207 2.48 15.24 23.36
N PRO A 208 2.81 14.18 24.12
CA PRO A 208 4.20 13.85 24.47
C PRO A 208 5.15 13.81 23.25
N GLY A 209 4.74 13.13 22.16
CA GLY A 209 5.52 13.05 20.93
C GLY A 209 5.70 14.41 20.23
N ASP A 210 4.68 15.28 20.25
CA ASP A 210 4.76 16.62 19.65
C ASP A 210 5.75 17.51 20.43
N VAL A 211 5.74 17.44 21.76
CA VAL A 211 6.70 18.14 22.63
C VAL A 211 8.11 17.59 22.42
N PHE A 212 8.25 16.27 22.33
CA PHE A 212 9.53 15.61 22.10
C PHE A 212 10.14 16.03 20.77
N ASN A 213 9.36 16.02 19.69
CA ASN A 213 9.78 16.50 18.38
C ASN A 213 10.33 17.94 18.46
N ARG A 214 9.61 18.86 19.10
CA ARG A 214 10.08 20.25 19.24
C ARG A 214 11.41 20.37 19.98
N ARG A 215 11.60 19.58 21.04
CA ARG A 215 12.79 19.68 21.90
C ARG A 215 14.01 18.95 21.33
N HIS A 216 13.80 17.79 20.71
CA HIS A 216 14.87 16.83 20.38
C HIS A 216 15.14 16.68 18.87
N THR A 217 14.57 17.55 18.02
CA THR A 217 14.90 17.57 16.59
C THR A 217 16.41 17.70 16.33
N HIS A 218 17.13 18.48 17.15
CA HIS A 218 18.57 18.67 17.01
C HIS A 218 19.40 17.51 17.58
N ASP A 219 18.80 16.64 18.37
CA ASP A 219 19.47 15.50 19.02
C ASP A 219 19.43 14.23 18.17
N ILE A 220 18.80 14.28 16.98
CA ILE A 220 18.72 13.14 16.06
C ILE A 220 20.10 12.53 15.75
N PRO A 221 21.18 13.30 15.45
CA PRO A 221 22.51 12.73 15.26
C PRO A 221 22.98 11.90 16.46
N VAL A 222 22.77 12.40 17.68
CA VAL A 222 23.17 11.72 18.92
C VAL A 222 22.36 10.43 19.12
N MET A 223 21.05 10.47 18.85
CA MET A 223 20.19 9.28 18.90
C MET A 223 20.63 8.21 17.92
N LEU A 224 21.04 8.60 16.71
CA LEU A 224 21.52 7.70 15.68
C LEU A 224 22.88 7.07 16.06
N GLU A 225 23.85 7.88 16.45
CA GLU A 225 25.19 7.43 16.86
C GLU A 225 25.14 6.48 18.06
N SER A 226 24.33 6.82 19.08
CA SER A 226 24.14 5.99 20.27
C SER A 226 23.54 4.61 19.96
N ASN A 227 22.87 4.48 18.80
CA ASN A 227 22.28 3.23 18.32
C ASN A 227 23.05 2.66 17.11
N GLY A 228 24.33 3.01 16.96
CA GLY A 228 25.26 2.37 16.02
C GLY A 228 25.15 2.83 14.56
N TRP A 229 24.39 3.88 14.28
CA TRP A 229 24.45 4.54 12.97
C TRP A 229 25.72 5.38 12.85
N ILE A 230 26.30 5.41 11.66
CA ILE A 230 27.57 6.08 11.39
C ILE A 230 27.32 7.26 10.47
N ASN A 231 27.64 8.48 10.93
CA ASN A 231 27.71 9.65 10.09
C ASN A 231 28.89 9.48 9.11
N THR A 232 28.64 9.59 7.81
CA THR A 232 29.71 9.39 6.81
C THR A 232 30.49 10.68 6.51
N GLU A 233 30.22 11.77 7.25
CA GLU A 233 30.74 13.13 7.04
C GLU A 233 30.41 13.74 5.66
N ARG A 234 29.66 13.03 4.82
CA ARG A 234 29.24 13.47 3.50
C ARG A 234 27.95 14.26 3.62
N ILE A 235 27.89 15.37 2.88
CA ILE A 235 26.72 16.23 2.79
C ILE A 235 26.37 16.39 1.32
N SER A 236 25.10 16.21 0.97
CA SER A 236 24.55 16.48 -0.36
C SER A 236 23.34 17.41 -0.27
N ALA A 237 22.71 17.70 -1.42
CA ALA A 237 21.43 18.41 -1.45
C ALA A 237 20.33 17.69 -0.63
N GLY A 238 20.46 16.38 -0.42
CA GLY A 238 19.56 15.56 0.39
C GLY A 238 19.86 15.57 1.90
N GLY A 239 20.94 16.23 2.34
CA GLY A 239 21.33 16.35 3.76
C GLY A 239 22.62 15.62 4.11
N GLN A 240 22.84 15.42 5.41
CA GLN A 240 23.96 14.64 5.94
C GLN A 240 23.72 13.15 5.71
N HIS A 241 24.73 12.40 5.30
CA HIS A 241 24.62 10.99 4.96
C HIS A 241 24.91 10.09 6.17
N TRP A 242 24.07 9.06 6.35
CA TRP A 242 24.15 8.14 7.47
C TRP A 242 24.16 6.69 6.99
N THR A 243 25.00 5.87 7.60
CA THR A 243 25.09 4.42 7.37
C THR A 243 24.49 3.67 8.56
N ARG A 244 23.61 2.71 8.28
CA ARG A 244 22.95 1.91 9.31
C ARG A 244 23.93 0.95 10.04
N PRO A 245 23.58 0.49 11.24
CA PRO A 245 24.30 -0.59 11.93
C PRO A 245 24.49 -1.83 11.03
N GLY A 246 25.67 -2.44 11.11
CA GLY A 246 26.02 -3.65 10.36
C GLY A 246 26.36 -3.43 8.88
N LYS A 247 26.30 -2.20 8.35
CA LYS A 247 26.80 -1.85 7.01
C LYS A 247 28.10 -1.04 7.14
N GLN A 248 29.16 -1.48 6.47
CA GLN A 248 30.50 -0.88 6.61
C GLN A 248 30.69 0.40 5.77
N ARG A 249 30.03 0.50 4.60
CA ARG A 249 30.16 1.63 3.68
C ARG A 249 28.86 1.89 2.94
N GLY A 250 28.64 3.15 2.54
CA GLY A 250 27.57 3.60 1.65
C GLY A 250 26.32 4.07 2.38
N THR A 251 25.58 4.98 1.75
CA THR A 251 24.43 5.65 2.37
C THR A 251 23.28 4.69 2.67
N SER A 252 22.64 4.85 3.84
CA SER A 252 21.44 4.12 4.28
C SER A 252 20.28 5.06 4.63
N GLY A 253 20.58 6.30 4.94
CA GLY A 253 19.60 7.38 5.04
C GLY A 253 20.29 8.75 4.97
N THR A 254 19.50 9.80 4.79
CA THR A 254 19.98 11.19 4.90
C THR A 254 19.22 11.96 5.97
N LEU A 255 19.93 12.74 6.78
CA LEU A 255 19.34 13.63 7.78
C LEU A 255 19.30 15.04 7.21
N LYS A 256 18.09 15.61 7.12
CA LYS A 256 17.88 16.97 6.63
C LYS A 256 16.66 17.60 7.30
N ASN A 257 16.81 18.86 7.72
CA ASN A 257 15.73 19.65 8.32
C ASN A 257 15.01 18.93 9.47
N GLY A 258 15.74 18.22 10.32
CA GLY A 258 15.14 17.52 11.46
C GLY A 258 14.39 16.23 11.12
N CYS A 259 14.55 15.70 9.92
CA CYS A 259 13.94 14.45 9.48
C CYS A 259 15.00 13.53 8.88
N LEU A 260 15.01 12.27 9.31
CA LEU A 260 15.82 11.22 8.73
C LEU A 260 15.03 10.53 7.61
N TYR A 261 15.57 10.53 6.41
CA TYR A 261 15.03 9.81 5.26
C TYR A 261 15.76 8.49 5.12
N VAL A 262 15.15 7.40 5.56
CA VAL A 262 15.76 6.06 5.50
C VAL A 262 15.48 5.42 4.14
N PHE A 263 16.51 4.85 3.52
CA PHE A 263 16.49 4.25 2.19
C PHE A 263 16.69 2.74 2.22
N SER A 264 17.15 2.18 3.34
CA SER A 264 17.45 0.76 3.50
C SER A 264 16.30 0.03 4.19
N THR A 265 16.00 -1.20 3.75
CA THR A 265 14.98 -2.08 4.36
C THR A 265 15.54 -2.99 5.44
N ASN A 266 16.86 -3.01 5.65
CA ASN A 266 17.51 -3.89 6.63
C ASN A 266 18.00 -3.07 7.82
N THR A 267 17.09 -2.34 8.45
CA THR A 267 17.39 -1.43 9.57
C THR A 267 16.20 -1.42 10.52
N ASP A 268 16.44 -1.12 11.80
CA ASP A 268 15.38 -1.03 12.81
C ASP A 268 14.40 0.12 12.53
N ILE A 269 14.85 1.15 11.81
CA ILE A 269 14.01 2.22 11.30
C ILE A 269 13.55 1.84 9.88
N PRO A 270 12.24 1.77 9.59
CA PRO A 270 11.76 1.37 8.27
C PRO A 270 12.08 2.44 7.21
N PRO A 271 12.11 2.10 5.91
CA PRO A 271 12.30 3.09 4.86
C PRO A 271 11.24 4.20 4.91
N GLY A 272 11.64 5.44 4.65
CA GLY A 272 10.73 6.59 4.70
C GLY A 272 11.27 7.75 5.53
N PRO A 273 10.49 8.84 5.62
CA PRO A 273 10.79 9.98 6.47
C PRO A 273 10.44 9.69 7.94
N HIS A 274 11.35 10.02 8.86
CA HIS A 274 11.15 9.89 10.31
C HIS A 274 11.57 11.17 11.02
N ASP A 275 10.72 11.66 11.92
CA ASP A 275 11.04 12.76 12.82
C ASP A 275 11.72 12.23 14.10
N ALA A 276 12.07 13.12 15.04
CA ALA A 276 12.75 12.72 16.27
C ALA A 276 11.95 11.69 17.09
N PHE A 277 10.63 11.84 17.18
CA PHE A 277 9.76 10.91 17.90
C PHE A 277 9.66 9.55 17.21
N GLY A 278 9.56 9.52 15.88
CA GLY A 278 9.59 8.28 15.10
C GLY A 278 10.91 7.55 15.29
N ILE A 279 12.05 8.25 15.17
CA ILE A 279 13.39 7.69 15.41
C ILE A 279 13.49 7.13 16.84
N TYR A 280 13.06 7.91 17.84
CA TYR A 280 13.02 7.48 19.24
C TYR A 280 12.19 6.20 19.41
N THR A 281 11.02 6.14 18.79
CA THR A 281 10.09 5.01 18.88
C THR A 281 10.70 3.74 18.28
N TYR A 282 11.28 3.82 17.08
CA TYR A 282 11.87 2.65 16.43
C TYR A 282 13.12 2.15 17.19
N LEU A 283 14.02 3.06 17.57
CA LEU A 283 15.27 2.68 18.20
C LEU A 283 15.10 2.21 19.65
N MET A 284 14.21 2.83 20.43
CA MET A 284 14.09 2.57 21.87
C MET A 284 12.91 1.67 22.24
N HIS A 285 11.87 1.64 21.41
CA HIS A 285 10.61 0.92 21.69
C HIS A 285 10.21 -0.05 20.58
N GLY A 286 11.12 -0.35 19.64
CA GLY A 286 10.88 -1.34 18.58
C GLY A 286 9.71 -1.02 17.65
N GLY A 287 9.35 0.26 17.51
CA GLY A 287 8.23 0.71 16.69
C GLY A 287 6.88 0.79 17.43
N ASP A 288 6.82 0.52 18.74
CA ASP A 288 5.61 0.70 19.54
C ASP A 288 5.41 2.19 19.91
N PHE A 289 4.68 2.91 19.07
CA PHE A 289 4.35 4.32 19.27
C PHE A 289 3.53 4.60 20.54
N ALA A 290 2.74 3.63 21.01
CA ALA A 290 1.95 3.79 22.22
C ALA A 290 2.83 3.65 23.47
N ALA A 291 3.75 2.68 23.48
CA ALA A 291 4.75 2.55 24.52
C ALA A 291 5.69 3.76 24.57
N ALA A 292 6.18 4.22 23.41
CA ALA A 292 7.01 5.41 23.32
C ALA A 292 6.27 6.66 23.82
N GLY A 293 5.00 6.83 23.47
CA GLY A 293 4.18 7.94 23.96
C GLY A 293 3.99 7.92 25.48
N ARG A 294 3.75 6.74 26.08
CA ARG A 294 3.64 6.59 27.55
C ARG A 294 4.96 6.85 28.26
N ASP A 295 6.06 6.33 27.72
CA ASP A 295 7.40 6.57 28.27
C ASP A 295 7.76 8.07 28.24
N LEU A 296 7.46 8.76 27.14
CA LEU A 296 7.65 10.21 27.05
C LEU A 296 6.75 10.98 28.03
N ALA A 297 5.49 10.56 28.21
CA ALA A 297 4.61 11.15 29.21
C ALA A 297 5.18 10.99 30.63
N ALA A 298 5.66 9.80 30.97
CA ALA A 298 6.31 9.52 32.25
C ALA A 298 7.58 10.36 32.47
N LYS A 299 8.29 10.69 31.38
CA LYS A 299 9.45 11.61 31.38
C LYS A 299 9.07 13.10 31.38
N GLY A 300 7.77 13.43 31.48
CA GLY A 300 7.29 14.81 31.58
C GLY A 300 7.15 15.54 30.24
N TYR A 301 7.06 14.82 29.13
CA TYR A 301 6.70 15.40 27.84
C TYR A 301 5.17 15.40 27.69
N GLY A 302 4.55 16.57 27.59
CA GLY A 302 3.10 16.75 27.43
C GLY A 302 2.45 17.51 28.60
N GLU A 303 1.24 18.06 28.40
CA GLU A 303 0.50 18.72 29.48
C GLU A 303 -0.36 17.70 30.27
N ASN A 304 -0.10 17.62 31.58
CA ASN A 304 -0.89 16.83 32.53
C ASN A 304 -2.31 17.39 32.63
N SER A 305 -3.25 16.87 31.83
CA SER A 305 -4.66 16.97 32.20
C SER A 305 -4.90 16.03 33.38
N SER A 306 -5.15 16.64 34.55
CA SER A 306 -5.48 16.04 35.85
C SER A 306 -4.38 15.19 36.51
N ALA A 307 -3.45 15.87 37.19
CA ALA A 307 -3.01 15.36 38.49
C ALA A 307 -4.25 15.20 39.36
N THR A 308 -4.71 13.95 39.55
CA THR A 308 -5.51 13.65 40.73
C THR A 308 -4.52 13.72 41.88
N ASP A 309 -4.70 14.76 42.69
CA ASP A 309 -3.89 15.06 43.84
C ASP A 309 -3.98 13.90 44.85
N PHE A 310 -2.97 13.04 44.88
CA PHE A 310 -2.81 11.98 45.88
C PHE A 310 -2.15 12.53 47.17
N SER A 311 -2.18 13.83 47.43
CA SER A 311 -1.59 14.44 48.63
C SER A 311 -2.35 14.14 49.94
N ASN A 312 -3.18 13.11 50.00
CA ASN A 312 -3.89 12.72 51.22
C ASN A 312 -4.05 11.20 51.37
N VAL A 313 -2.94 10.45 51.25
CA VAL A 313 -2.84 9.15 51.91
C VAL A 313 -2.01 9.36 53.16
N ASN A 314 -2.69 9.38 54.30
CA ASN A 314 -2.09 9.44 55.62
C ASN A 314 -0.95 8.42 55.72
N GLN A 315 0.18 8.87 56.25
CA GLN A 315 1.13 8.02 56.94
C GLN A 315 0.37 7.26 58.02
N GLU A 316 0.24 5.95 57.86
CA GLU A 316 0.35 4.94 58.92
C GLU A 316 0.37 3.55 58.26
N ASP A 317 1.31 2.73 58.72
CA ASP A 317 1.66 1.36 58.32
C ASP A 317 2.53 1.18 57.05
N ASP A 318 3.79 1.53 57.23
CA ASP A 318 4.95 1.17 56.41
C ASP A 318 5.34 -0.31 56.63
N ASP A 319 4.42 -1.24 56.32
CA ASP A 319 4.66 -2.69 56.35
C ASP A 319 4.85 -3.24 54.92
N TRP A 320 5.44 -2.42 54.04
CA TRP A 320 5.86 -2.87 52.73
C TRP A 320 7.15 -3.68 52.89
N PRO A 321 7.18 -4.94 52.42
CA PRO A 321 8.43 -5.68 52.41
C PRO A 321 9.44 -4.96 51.54
N ASP A 322 10.73 -5.15 51.85
CA ASP A 322 11.81 -4.60 51.06
C ASP A 322 11.57 -4.86 49.55
N PRO A 323 11.72 -3.85 48.69
CA PRO A 323 11.52 -4.02 47.26
C PRO A 323 12.45 -5.12 46.74
N LEU A 324 11.85 -6.14 46.12
CA LEU A 324 12.61 -7.24 45.56
C LEU A 324 13.50 -6.75 44.41
N PRO A 325 14.73 -7.28 44.26
CA PRO A 325 15.57 -6.99 43.11
C PRO A 325 14.82 -7.29 41.81
N ILE A 326 14.93 -6.40 40.81
CA ILE A 326 14.44 -6.66 39.46
C ILE A 326 15.32 -7.75 38.83
N GLY A 327 14.88 -9.00 38.97
CA GLY A 327 15.51 -10.16 38.34
C GLY A 327 14.94 -10.43 36.94
N ALA A 328 15.75 -11.04 36.07
CA ALA A 328 15.30 -11.56 34.77
C ALA A 328 14.61 -12.94 34.89
N GLU A 329 14.40 -13.42 36.12
CA GLU A 329 13.80 -14.73 36.40
C GLU A 329 12.29 -14.64 36.18
N LEU A 330 11.81 -15.40 35.19
CA LEU A 330 10.37 -15.53 34.96
C LEU A 330 9.76 -16.39 36.08
N PRO A 331 8.61 -15.99 36.66
CA PRO A 331 7.91 -16.83 37.62
C PRO A 331 7.57 -18.18 36.97
N ASN A 332 7.63 -19.25 37.76
CA ASN A 332 7.25 -20.57 37.27
C ASN A 332 5.77 -20.57 36.86
N VAL A 333 5.47 -20.97 35.62
CA VAL A 333 4.12 -21.02 35.07
C VAL A 333 3.67 -22.48 35.01
N GLU A 334 2.42 -22.75 35.38
CA GLU A 334 1.86 -24.10 35.27
C GLU A 334 1.81 -24.54 33.80
N PRO A 335 2.30 -25.75 33.46
CA PRO A 335 2.30 -26.23 32.09
C PRO A 335 0.88 -26.56 31.62
N ILE A 336 0.62 -26.34 30.33
CA ILE A 336 -0.62 -26.81 29.70
C ILE A 336 -0.67 -28.33 29.75
N THR A 337 -1.74 -28.86 30.35
CA THR A 337 -2.00 -30.30 30.41
C THR A 337 -2.70 -30.77 29.14
N ARG A 338 -2.56 -32.06 28.82
CA ARG A 338 -3.20 -32.69 27.66
C ARG A 338 -4.72 -32.50 27.67
N GLU A 339 -5.33 -32.55 28.85
CA GLU A 339 -6.78 -32.48 29.05
C GLU A 339 -7.33 -31.07 28.78
N MET A 340 -6.50 -30.03 28.89
CA MET A 340 -6.86 -28.64 28.55
C MET A 340 -6.99 -28.43 27.04
N ILE A 341 -6.41 -29.30 26.21
CA ILE A 341 -6.48 -29.19 24.75
C ILE A 341 -7.81 -29.78 24.25
N PRO A 342 -8.57 -29.08 23.39
CA PRO A 342 -9.80 -29.60 22.81
C PRO A 342 -9.56 -30.94 22.11
N GLU A 343 -10.46 -31.89 22.33
CA GLU A 343 -10.31 -33.29 21.88
C GLU A 343 -9.95 -33.43 20.39
N PRO A 344 -10.55 -32.67 19.44
CA PRO A 344 -10.21 -32.79 18.01
C PRO A 344 -8.76 -32.44 17.66
N PHE A 345 -8.08 -31.66 18.51
CA PHE A 345 -6.72 -31.19 18.26
C PHE A 345 -5.69 -31.85 19.18
N ARG A 346 -6.13 -32.45 20.28
CA ARG A 346 -5.29 -32.91 21.38
C ARG A 346 -4.11 -33.77 20.92
N ASP A 347 -4.39 -34.86 20.21
CA ASP A 347 -3.35 -35.82 19.84
C ASP A 347 -2.35 -35.22 18.84
N TRP A 348 -2.84 -34.42 17.88
CA TRP A 348 -1.99 -33.73 16.92
C TRP A 348 -1.13 -32.65 17.57
N VAL A 349 -1.69 -31.83 18.47
CA VAL A 349 -0.96 -30.77 19.16
C VAL A 349 0.15 -31.37 20.02
N MET A 350 -0.15 -32.45 20.75
CA MET A 350 0.84 -33.15 21.57
C MET A 350 1.94 -33.78 20.69
N ASP A 351 1.58 -34.45 19.59
CA ASP A 351 2.55 -35.04 18.64
C ASP A 351 3.45 -33.98 18.00
N ALA A 352 2.86 -32.86 17.56
CA ALA A 352 3.59 -31.77 16.91
C ALA A 352 4.58 -31.10 17.88
N ALA A 353 4.14 -30.82 19.11
CA ALA A 353 4.98 -30.23 20.15
C ALA A 353 6.14 -31.17 20.54
N ASP A 354 5.86 -32.47 20.72
CA ASP A 354 6.87 -33.48 21.03
C ASP A 354 7.91 -33.59 19.91
N ARG A 355 7.49 -33.75 18.66
CA ARG A 355 8.42 -33.84 17.52
C ARG A 355 9.27 -32.59 17.31
N MET A 356 8.72 -31.42 17.62
CA MET A 356 9.45 -30.16 17.53
C MET A 356 10.30 -29.88 18.76
N GLN A 357 10.13 -30.65 19.85
CA GLN A 357 10.79 -30.45 21.14
C GLN A 357 10.58 -29.03 21.66
N ILE A 358 9.33 -28.55 21.60
CA ILE A 358 8.90 -27.23 22.08
C ILE A 358 7.77 -27.34 23.11
N PRO A 359 7.54 -26.30 23.93
CA PRO A 359 6.36 -26.25 24.79
C PRO A 359 5.08 -26.38 23.97
N VAL A 360 4.09 -27.10 24.52
CA VAL A 360 2.76 -27.28 23.89
C VAL A 360 2.08 -25.93 23.60
N ASP A 361 2.36 -24.93 24.44
CA ASP A 361 1.94 -23.53 24.33
C ASP A 361 2.21 -22.94 22.94
N PHE A 362 3.32 -23.34 22.31
CA PHE A 362 3.76 -22.81 21.02
C PHE A 362 2.86 -23.29 19.85
N ILE A 363 2.09 -24.36 20.05
CA ILE A 363 1.15 -24.87 19.05
C ILE A 363 -0.29 -24.50 19.42
N ILE A 364 -0.67 -24.62 20.69
CA ILE A 364 -2.06 -24.39 21.11
C ILE A 364 -2.44 -22.90 21.09
N ALA A 365 -1.54 -21.99 21.46
CA ALA A 365 -1.82 -20.55 21.44
C ALA A 365 -2.21 -20.03 20.04
N PRO A 366 -1.43 -20.27 18.97
CA PRO A 366 -1.83 -19.85 17.62
C PRO A 366 -3.04 -20.62 17.11
N LEU A 367 -3.23 -21.89 17.48
CA LEU A 367 -4.41 -22.66 17.12
C LEU A 367 -5.71 -22.02 17.66
N LEU A 368 -5.70 -21.54 18.91
CA LEU A 368 -6.85 -20.85 19.49
C LEU A 368 -7.17 -19.55 18.75
N VAL A 369 -6.14 -18.77 18.38
CA VAL A 369 -6.31 -17.53 17.59
C VAL A 369 -6.93 -17.84 16.23
N VAL A 370 -6.44 -18.89 15.56
CA VAL A 370 -7.00 -19.37 14.28
C VAL A 370 -8.45 -19.80 14.43
N CYS A 371 -8.79 -20.57 15.46
CA CYS A 371 -10.18 -20.98 15.70
C CYS A 371 -11.06 -19.75 15.95
N GLY A 372 -10.58 -18.79 16.75
CA GLY A 372 -11.26 -17.53 17.00
C GLY A 372 -11.52 -16.72 15.72
N SER A 373 -10.55 -16.65 14.81
CA SER A 373 -10.70 -15.91 13.55
C SER A 373 -11.74 -16.55 12.62
N THR A 374 -11.85 -17.88 12.60
CA THR A 374 -12.88 -18.58 11.80
C THR A 374 -14.30 -18.40 12.34
N VAL A 375 -14.46 -18.25 13.66
CA VAL A 375 -15.76 -17.96 14.28
C VAL A 375 -16.18 -16.52 13.99
N GLY A 376 -15.24 -15.57 14.09
CA GLY A 376 -15.49 -14.16 13.79
C GLY A 376 -16.70 -13.58 14.53
N THR A 377 -17.54 -12.83 13.84
CA THR A 377 -18.73 -12.15 14.41
C THR A 377 -19.96 -13.05 14.55
N SER A 378 -19.85 -14.34 14.19
CA SER A 378 -20.97 -15.29 14.26
C SER A 378 -21.35 -15.67 15.70
N CYS A 379 -20.41 -15.55 16.64
CA CYS A 379 -20.61 -15.80 18.06
C CYS A 379 -20.48 -14.51 18.87
N ARG A 380 -21.34 -14.33 19.88
CA ARG A 380 -21.29 -13.20 20.81
C ARG A 380 -21.34 -13.71 22.24
N ILE A 381 -20.61 -13.05 23.13
CA ILE A 381 -20.60 -13.36 24.56
C ILE A 381 -21.21 -12.21 25.36
N ARG A 382 -21.78 -12.54 26.53
CA ARG A 382 -22.15 -11.56 27.56
C ARG A 382 -21.17 -11.68 28.72
N PRO A 383 -20.17 -10.79 28.82
CA PRO A 383 -19.15 -10.89 29.87
C PRO A 383 -19.73 -10.77 31.28
N LYS A 384 -20.87 -10.09 31.42
CA LYS A 384 -21.57 -9.88 32.69
C LYS A 384 -22.81 -10.77 32.74
N GLN A 385 -22.89 -11.64 33.75
CA GLN A 385 -23.96 -12.63 33.91
C GLN A 385 -25.38 -12.01 34.06
N LYS A 386 -25.48 -10.79 34.61
CA LYS A 386 -26.74 -10.11 34.93
C LYS A 386 -27.05 -8.90 34.05
N ASP A 387 -26.33 -8.74 32.95
CA ASP A 387 -26.44 -7.61 32.02
C ASP A 387 -26.82 -8.13 30.62
N ASP A 388 -27.37 -7.28 29.76
CA ASP A 388 -27.72 -7.62 28.39
C ASP A 388 -26.60 -7.28 27.38
N TRP A 389 -25.56 -6.56 27.80
CA TRP A 389 -24.41 -6.17 26.99
C TRP A 389 -23.69 -7.37 26.33
N SER A 390 -23.67 -7.39 25.00
CA SER A 390 -23.00 -8.42 24.20
C SER A 390 -21.79 -7.86 23.45
N VAL A 391 -20.71 -8.63 23.39
CA VAL A 391 -19.52 -8.32 22.58
C VAL A 391 -19.20 -9.48 21.65
N VAL A 392 -18.63 -9.16 20.48
CA VAL A 392 -17.97 -10.15 19.62
C VAL A 392 -16.55 -10.35 20.16
N PRO A 393 -16.19 -11.55 20.63
CA PRO A 393 -14.83 -11.80 21.10
C PRO A 393 -13.87 -11.92 19.91
N ASN A 394 -12.98 -10.95 19.75
CA ASN A 394 -11.84 -11.05 18.84
C ASN A 394 -10.61 -11.49 19.64
N LEU A 395 -10.09 -12.69 19.35
CA LEU A 395 -8.92 -13.23 20.04
C LEU A 395 -7.64 -12.86 19.29
N TRP A 396 -6.73 -12.22 19.99
CA TRP A 396 -5.37 -11.92 19.52
C TRP A 396 -4.38 -12.68 20.39
N GLY A 397 -3.31 -13.17 19.78
CA GLY A 397 -2.30 -13.94 20.51
C GLY A 397 -0.98 -13.99 19.76
N GLY A 398 0.09 -14.26 20.50
CA GLY A 398 1.44 -14.38 19.99
C GLY A 398 2.26 -15.28 20.89
N ILE A 399 3.30 -15.90 20.31
CA ILE A 399 4.24 -16.75 21.05
C ILE A 399 5.48 -15.91 21.36
N VAL A 400 5.84 -15.86 22.63
CA VAL A 400 7.08 -15.22 23.10
C VAL A 400 8.02 -16.31 23.59
N GLY A 401 9.29 -16.23 23.17
CA GLY A 401 10.31 -17.17 23.61
C GLY A 401 11.70 -16.77 23.09
N PRO A 402 12.77 -17.33 23.67
CA PRO A 402 14.14 -17.07 23.25
C PRO A 402 14.37 -17.27 21.74
N PRO A 403 15.41 -16.63 21.16
CA PRO A 403 15.87 -16.96 19.81
C PRO A 403 16.05 -18.48 19.62
N SER A 404 15.82 -18.96 18.41
CA SER A 404 15.99 -20.38 18.03
C SER A 404 15.01 -21.39 18.65
N MET A 405 13.99 -20.98 19.41
CA MET A 405 12.95 -21.86 19.99
C MET A 405 11.83 -22.26 19.01
N LEU A 406 12.10 -22.30 17.70
CA LEU A 406 11.13 -22.72 16.67
C LEU A 406 9.76 -22.00 16.71
N LYS A 407 9.69 -20.74 17.16
CA LYS A 407 8.47 -19.92 17.20
C LYS A 407 7.74 -19.88 15.86
N THR A 408 8.45 -19.51 14.78
CA THR A 408 7.88 -19.40 13.43
C THR A 408 7.46 -20.76 12.86
N PRO A 409 8.27 -21.85 12.97
CA PRO A 409 7.81 -23.19 12.64
C PRO A 409 6.54 -23.62 13.37
N ALA A 410 6.43 -23.37 14.67
CA ALA A 410 5.27 -23.75 15.47
C ALA A 410 3.99 -23.00 15.02
N LEU A 411 4.10 -21.69 14.81
CA LEU A 411 3.06 -20.86 14.19
C LEU A 411 2.62 -21.41 12.84
N THR A 412 3.60 -21.77 12.00
CA THR A 412 3.35 -22.26 10.64
C THR A 412 2.63 -23.62 10.67
N GLU A 413 3.01 -24.53 11.57
CA GLU A 413 2.32 -25.82 11.74
C GLU A 413 0.86 -25.63 12.16
N ALA A 414 0.62 -24.80 13.17
CA ALA A 414 -0.74 -24.53 13.64
C ALA A 414 -1.63 -23.93 12.54
N VAL A 415 -1.13 -22.93 11.82
CA VAL A 415 -1.88 -22.22 10.75
C VAL A 415 -2.06 -23.07 9.49
N ASN A 416 -1.01 -23.75 9.01
CA ASN A 416 -1.07 -24.45 7.73
C ASN A 416 -1.87 -25.75 7.81
N LYS A 417 -1.79 -26.49 8.93
CA LYS A 417 -2.56 -27.74 9.09
C LYS A 417 -4.05 -27.50 9.32
N THR A 418 -4.44 -26.27 9.62
CA THR A 418 -5.83 -25.85 9.81
C THR A 418 -6.29 -24.96 8.64
N LEU A 419 -6.11 -23.64 8.72
CA LEU A 419 -6.53 -22.67 7.69
C LEU A 419 -5.94 -22.99 6.33
N GLY A 420 -4.67 -23.35 6.25
CA GLY A 420 -4.01 -23.64 4.97
C GLY A 420 -4.70 -24.75 4.18
N ARG A 421 -5.25 -25.76 4.85
CA ARG A 421 -6.05 -26.82 4.20
C ARG A 421 -7.39 -26.30 3.68
N LEU A 422 -8.03 -25.40 4.43
CA LEU A 422 -9.28 -24.76 4.01
C LEU A 422 -9.06 -23.83 2.80
N GLU A 423 -7.92 -23.14 2.74
CA GLU A 423 -7.54 -22.32 1.58
C GLU A 423 -7.28 -23.15 0.34
N VAL A 424 -6.59 -24.29 0.48
CA VAL A 424 -6.39 -25.22 -0.65
C VAL A 424 -7.73 -25.71 -1.18
N ALA A 425 -8.63 -26.18 -0.30
CA ALA A 425 -9.96 -26.65 -0.70
C ALA A 425 -10.79 -25.54 -1.35
N ALA A 426 -10.84 -24.34 -0.77
CA ALA A 426 -11.59 -23.22 -1.33
C ALA A 426 -11.04 -22.74 -2.67
N ARG A 427 -9.74 -22.82 -2.89
CA ARG A 427 -9.13 -22.51 -4.19
C ARG A 427 -9.48 -23.56 -5.25
N GLU A 428 -9.47 -24.84 -4.89
CA GLU A 428 -9.90 -25.93 -5.78
C GLU A 428 -11.38 -25.78 -6.16
N GLU A 429 -12.25 -25.52 -5.18
CA GLU A 429 -13.68 -25.23 -5.41
C GLU A 429 -13.89 -24.00 -6.29
N HIS A 430 -13.08 -22.95 -6.10
CA HIS A 430 -13.14 -21.74 -6.91
C HIS A 430 -12.67 -21.97 -8.35
N GLU A 431 -11.59 -22.74 -8.53
CA GLU A 431 -11.07 -23.11 -9.85
C GLU A 431 -12.11 -23.93 -10.65
N GLU A 432 -12.76 -24.89 -10.00
CA GLU A 432 -13.87 -25.65 -10.59
C GLU A 432 -15.04 -24.72 -10.96
N ALA A 433 -15.47 -23.85 -10.05
CA ALA A 433 -16.56 -22.92 -10.29
C ALA A 433 -16.26 -21.91 -11.42
N ILE A 434 -15.02 -21.45 -11.54
CA ILE A 434 -14.58 -20.58 -12.64
C ILE A 434 -14.60 -21.32 -13.97
N ASN A 435 -14.09 -22.56 -14.02
CA ASN A 435 -14.13 -23.37 -15.23
C ASN A 435 -15.57 -23.60 -15.71
N ASP A 436 -16.49 -23.90 -14.80
CA ASP A 436 -17.92 -24.04 -15.12
C ASP A 436 -18.52 -22.71 -15.60
N TYR A 437 -18.18 -21.60 -14.93
CA TYR A 437 -18.62 -20.26 -15.33
C TYR A 437 -18.15 -19.88 -16.74
N GLU A 438 -16.90 -20.22 -17.09
CA GLU A 438 -16.31 -20.00 -18.41
C GLU A 438 -16.93 -20.89 -19.48
N ALA A 439 -17.16 -22.17 -19.19
CA ALA A 439 -17.86 -23.09 -20.09
C ALA A 439 -19.28 -22.57 -20.41
N ASP A 440 -20.00 -22.10 -19.39
CA ASP A 440 -21.33 -21.52 -19.54
C ASP A 440 -21.34 -20.13 -20.20
N ALA A 441 -20.19 -19.44 -20.29
CA ALA A 441 -20.11 -18.11 -20.90
C ALA A 441 -20.51 -18.13 -22.38
N MET A 442 -20.11 -19.17 -23.13
CA MET A 442 -20.51 -19.31 -24.54
C MET A 442 -22.01 -19.52 -24.68
N LEU A 443 -22.61 -20.36 -23.81
CA LEU A 443 -24.05 -20.62 -23.82
C LEU A 443 -24.84 -19.37 -23.44
N ARG A 444 -24.37 -18.60 -22.46
CA ARG A 444 -24.95 -17.31 -22.07
C ARG A 444 -24.87 -16.29 -23.20
N ALA A 445 -23.74 -16.14 -23.87
CA ALA A 445 -23.59 -15.23 -25.01
C ALA A 445 -24.54 -15.60 -26.17
N ALA A 446 -24.72 -16.89 -26.45
CA ALA A 446 -25.67 -17.36 -27.45
C ALA A 446 -27.13 -17.05 -27.06
N LYS A 447 -27.52 -17.31 -25.80
CA LYS A 447 -28.84 -16.98 -25.26
C LYS A 447 -29.10 -15.47 -25.25
N GLU A 448 -28.09 -14.67 -24.92
CA GLU A 448 -28.20 -13.20 -24.92
C GLU A 448 -28.50 -12.67 -26.32
N LYS A 449 -27.78 -13.19 -27.32
CA LYS A 449 -28.00 -12.82 -28.73
C LYS A 449 -29.39 -13.25 -29.21
N ALA A 450 -29.84 -14.45 -28.85
CA ALA A 450 -31.18 -14.93 -29.21
C ALA A 450 -32.28 -14.06 -28.59
N ILE A 451 -32.20 -13.77 -27.29
CA ILE A 451 -33.18 -12.93 -26.58
C ILE A 451 -33.22 -11.52 -27.15
N LYS A 452 -32.07 -10.90 -27.47
CA LYS A 452 -32.03 -9.58 -28.13
C LYS A 452 -32.73 -9.60 -29.49
N ALA A 453 -32.48 -10.64 -30.30
CA ALA A 453 -33.14 -10.79 -31.60
C ALA A 453 -34.66 -10.98 -31.45
N ASP A 454 -35.09 -11.75 -30.46
CA ASP A 454 -36.51 -11.96 -30.15
C ASP A 454 -37.19 -10.68 -29.66
N ILE A 455 -36.51 -9.86 -28.85
CA ILE A 455 -37.00 -8.54 -28.42
C ILE A 455 -37.20 -7.63 -29.63
N GLU A 456 -36.21 -7.51 -30.51
CA GLU A 456 -36.29 -6.68 -31.72
C GLU A 456 -37.43 -7.13 -32.65
N LYS A 457 -37.56 -8.44 -32.86
CA LYS A 457 -38.62 -9.02 -33.70
C LYS A 457 -39.99 -8.78 -33.10
N THR A 458 -40.17 -9.07 -31.81
CA THR A 458 -41.45 -8.90 -31.09
C THR A 458 -41.90 -7.44 -31.09
N ALA A 459 -40.98 -6.50 -30.88
CA ALA A 459 -41.27 -5.07 -30.95
C ALA A 459 -41.72 -4.63 -32.35
N LYS A 460 -41.11 -5.18 -33.41
CA LYS A 460 -41.47 -4.89 -34.79
C LYS A 460 -42.84 -5.47 -35.16
N ASP A 461 -43.12 -6.71 -34.76
CA ASP A 461 -44.38 -7.40 -35.05
C ASP A 461 -45.57 -6.76 -34.29
N GLN A 462 -45.39 -6.36 -33.02
CA GLN A 462 -46.39 -5.59 -32.27
C GLN A 462 -46.70 -4.24 -32.93
N ARG A 463 -45.67 -3.52 -33.42
CA ARG A 463 -45.86 -2.26 -34.15
C ARG A 463 -46.64 -2.45 -35.46
N GLN A 464 -46.53 -3.62 -36.09
CA GLN A 464 -47.24 -3.97 -37.33
C GLN A 464 -48.60 -4.63 -37.08
N GLY A 465 -49.08 -4.69 -35.83
CA GLY A 465 -50.37 -5.29 -35.48
C GLY A 465 -50.42 -6.81 -35.65
N ARG A 466 -49.25 -7.48 -35.67
CA ARG A 466 -49.17 -8.95 -35.76
C ARG A 466 -49.18 -9.57 -34.37
N MET A 467 -49.81 -10.74 -34.27
CA MET A 467 -49.88 -11.51 -33.03
C MET A 467 -48.50 -12.11 -32.71
N THR A 468 -48.00 -11.91 -31.48
CA THR A 468 -46.69 -12.40 -31.02
C THR A 468 -46.86 -13.50 -29.97
N SER A 469 -45.93 -14.45 -29.92
CA SER A 469 -46.03 -15.61 -29.02
C SER A 469 -45.51 -15.35 -27.60
N LYS A 470 -44.61 -14.39 -27.43
CA LYS A 470 -44.13 -13.88 -26.13
C LYS A 470 -44.38 -12.38 -26.05
N SER A 471 -44.58 -11.88 -24.83
CA SER A 471 -44.64 -10.43 -24.57
C SER A 471 -43.24 -9.83 -24.44
N LEU A 472 -43.12 -8.50 -24.62
CA LEU A 472 -41.85 -7.79 -24.40
C LEU A 472 -41.41 -7.85 -22.93
N ASP A 473 -42.36 -7.87 -21.99
CA ASP A 473 -42.08 -7.95 -20.55
C ASP A 473 -41.50 -9.32 -20.16
N GLU A 474 -42.00 -10.41 -20.75
CA GLU A 474 -41.46 -11.77 -20.56
C GLU A 474 -40.00 -11.86 -21.04
N LEU A 475 -39.71 -11.31 -22.23
CA LEU A 475 -38.35 -11.30 -22.79
C LEU A 475 -37.39 -10.41 -21.99
N ALA A 476 -37.88 -9.29 -21.45
CA ALA A 476 -37.10 -8.42 -20.58
C ALA A 476 -36.72 -9.10 -19.26
N GLU A 477 -37.63 -9.87 -18.66
CA GLU A 477 -37.33 -10.66 -17.45
C GLU A 477 -36.39 -11.85 -17.73
N GLU A 478 -36.54 -12.53 -18.88
CA GLU A 478 -35.56 -13.55 -19.31
C GLU A 478 -34.16 -12.94 -19.52
N TYR A 479 -34.07 -11.77 -20.15
CA TYR A 479 -32.80 -11.05 -20.34
C TYR A 479 -32.17 -10.63 -19.01
N LYS A 480 -32.97 -10.13 -18.08
CA LYS A 480 -32.53 -9.71 -16.74
C LYS A 480 -32.00 -10.89 -15.92
N LYS A 481 -32.68 -12.04 -15.94
CA LYS A 481 -32.22 -13.27 -15.30
C LYS A 481 -30.90 -13.76 -15.87
N LEU A 482 -30.71 -13.66 -17.19
CA LEU A 482 -29.45 -14.03 -17.84
C LEU A 482 -28.29 -13.09 -17.43
N LYS A 483 -28.59 -11.80 -17.24
CA LYS A 483 -27.63 -10.76 -16.81
C LYS A 483 -27.26 -10.82 -15.32
N ALA A 484 -28.09 -11.43 -14.48
CA ALA A 484 -27.90 -11.53 -13.04
C ALA A 484 -26.89 -12.62 -12.60
N TYR A 485 -26.17 -13.23 -13.54
CA TYR A 485 -25.22 -14.29 -13.26
C TYR A 485 -23.88 -13.69 -12.78
N GLU A 486 -23.56 -13.91 -11.51
CA GLU A 486 -22.34 -13.38 -10.88
C GLU A 486 -21.12 -14.26 -11.16
N VAL A 487 -19.94 -13.64 -11.21
CA VAL A 487 -18.67 -14.36 -11.32
C VAL A 487 -18.40 -15.03 -9.98
N PRO A 488 -18.05 -16.34 -9.94
CA PRO A 488 -17.63 -17.00 -8.71
C PRO A 488 -16.49 -16.26 -8.01
N THR A 489 -16.61 -16.05 -6.71
CA THR A 489 -15.60 -15.37 -5.89
C THR A 489 -14.86 -16.37 -5.01
N GLU A 490 -13.55 -16.23 -4.90
CA GLU A 490 -12.71 -17.10 -4.07
C GLU A 490 -12.95 -16.81 -2.59
N ARG A 491 -13.25 -17.84 -1.80
CA ARG A 491 -13.31 -17.70 -0.34
C ARG A 491 -11.91 -17.73 0.26
N ARG A 492 -11.48 -16.58 0.80
CA ARG A 492 -10.18 -16.45 1.46
C ARG A 492 -10.30 -16.58 2.98
N TYR A 493 -9.44 -17.40 3.58
CA TYR A 493 -9.37 -17.60 5.03
C TYR A 493 -8.23 -16.81 5.69
N LYS A 494 -7.20 -16.46 4.93
CA LYS A 494 -6.11 -15.59 5.33
C LYS A 494 -6.00 -14.42 4.36
N THR A 495 -5.70 -13.25 4.90
CA THR A 495 -5.27 -12.08 4.12
C THR A 495 -4.04 -11.48 4.77
N ASN A 496 -3.06 -11.10 3.94
CA ASN A 496 -1.95 -10.24 4.37
C ASN A 496 -2.11 -8.83 3.82
N ASP A 497 -3.25 -8.56 3.16
CA ASP A 497 -3.57 -7.26 2.59
C ASP A 497 -4.11 -6.38 3.72
N SER A 498 -3.40 -5.31 4.06
CA SER A 498 -3.94 -4.25 4.92
C SER A 498 -4.93 -3.43 4.10
N SER A 499 -6.18 -3.88 4.07
CA SER A 499 -7.30 -3.20 3.40
C SER A 499 -7.57 -1.81 3.96
#